data_AF-A0A8X6FSQ8-F1
#
_entry.id   AF-A0A8X6FSQ8-F1
#
_cell.length_a   1.000
_cell.length_b   1.000
_cell.length_c   1.000
_cell.angle_alpha   90.00
_cell.angle_beta   90.00
_cell.angle_gamma   90.00
#
_symmetry.space_group_name_H-M   'P 1'
#
loop_
_entity.id
_entity.type
_entity.pdbx_description
1 polymer ?
#
loop_
_entity_poly.entity_id
_entity_poly.type
_entity_poly.pdbx_seq_one_letter_code
_entity_poly.pdbx_strand_id
1 'polypeptide(L)'
;MMSIELKREIIEKYEQGVRVVDLSRQYGRSTSMICTVLKQKESIKSVTPAKGLTIISKLRTSLHENMEKLLMVWVTEKQLQGDTLTQTIISEKARAIYGDLLNQTP
;
A
#
# COMPACT_ATOMS: atom_id res chain seq x y z
N MET A 1 -15.18 -2.25 -3.22
CA MET A 1 -13.86 -1.85 -2.70
C MET A 1 -13.70 -2.44 -1.31
N MET A 2 -12.52 -2.97 -0.94
CA MET A 2 -12.32 -3.72 0.31
C MET A 2 -11.22 -3.07 1.15
N SER A 3 -11.48 -2.92 2.45
CA SER A 3 -10.50 -2.32 3.37
C SER A 3 -9.30 -3.25 3.58
N ILE A 4 -8.17 -2.68 4.01
CA ILE A 4 -6.96 -3.45 4.27
C ILE A 4 -7.13 -4.40 5.47
N GLU A 5 -7.90 -4.00 6.46
CA GLU A 5 -8.23 -4.79 7.65
C GLU A 5 -9.03 -6.03 7.26
N LEU A 6 -10.06 -5.87 6.42
CA LEU A 6 -10.86 -6.98 5.94
C LEU A 6 -10.05 -7.96 5.09
N LYS A 7 -9.11 -7.45 4.28
CA LYS A 7 -8.16 -8.31 3.54
C LYS A 7 -7.28 -9.13 4.49
N ARG A 8 -6.78 -8.52 5.57
CA ARG A 8 -5.96 -9.21 6.58
C ARG A 8 -6.75 -10.26 7.34
N GLU A 9 -7.99 -9.98 7.72
CA GLU A 9 -8.88 -10.94 8.38
C GLU A 9 -9.17 -12.17 7.50
N ILE A 10 -9.38 -11.96 6.19
CA ILE A 10 -9.54 -13.05 5.21
C ILE A 10 -8.29 -13.93 5.13
N ILE A 11 -7.10 -13.32 5.11
CA ILE A 11 -5.82 -14.06 5.08
C ILE A 11 -5.63 -14.86 6.37
N GLU A 12 -5.91 -14.26 7.53
CA GLU A 12 -5.78 -14.92 8.83
C GLU A 12 -6.69 -16.15 8.93
N LYS A 13 -7.98 -16.03 8.59
CA LYS A 13 -8.90 -17.17 8.59
C LYS A 13 -8.51 -18.26 7.59
N TYR A 14 -7.98 -17.87 6.43
CA TYR A 14 -7.46 -18.85 5.47
C TYR A 14 -6.25 -19.61 6.03
N GLU A 15 -5.32 -18.93 6.72
CA GLU A 15 -4.17 -19.55 7.37
C GLU A 15 -4.57 -20.44 8.55
N GLN A 16 -5.72 -20.17 9.20
CA GLN A 16 -6.35 -21.05 10.18
C GLN A 16 -7.07 -22.28 9.56
N GLY A 17 -7.06 -22.42 8.23
CA GLY A 17 -7.62 -23.57 7.51
C GLY A 17 -9.04 -23.42 6.97
N VAL A 18 -9.63 -22.21 7.03
CA VAL A 18 -10.96 -21.96 6.46
C VAL A 18 -10.90 -22.00 4.94
N ARG A 19 -11.83 -22.75 4.30
CA ARG A 19 -11.86 -22.89 2.84
C ARG A 19 -12.29 -21.61 2.15
N VAL A 20 -11.78 -21.38 0.94
CA VAL A 20 -12.11 -20.21 0.09
C VAL A 20 -13.63 -20.06 -0.13
N VAL A 21 -14.36 -21.17 -0.30
CA VAL A 21 -15.82 -21.14 -0.49
C VAL A 21 -16.55 -20.64 0.75
N ASP A 22 -16.07 -21.03 1.94
CA ASP A 22 -16.67 -20.62 3.21
C ASP A 22 -16.37 -19.13 3.48
N LEU A 23 -15.15 -18.66 3.17
CA LEU A 23 -14.79 -17.23 3.20
C LEU A 23 -15.64 -16.39 2.22
N SER A 24 -15.80 -16.89 0.99
CA SER A 24 -16.63 -16.27 -0.05
C SER A 24 -18.07 -16.03 0.44
N ARG A 25 -18.68 -17.05 1.06
CA ARG A 25 -20.00 -16.96 1.68
C ARG A 25 -20.02 -16.03 2.89
N GLN A 26 -19.07 -16.16 3.80
CA GLN A 26 -19.01 -15.37 5.05
C GLN A 26 -18.95 -13.87 4.78
N TYR A 27 -18.13 -13.45 3.81
CA TYR A 27 -17.92 -12.03 3.51
C TYR A 27 -18.75 -11.51 2.34
N GLY A 28 -19.63 -12.34 1.76
CA GLY A 28 -20.45 -11.99 0.59
C GLY A 28 -19.60 -11.58 -0.63
N ARG A 29 -18.44 -12.23 -0.82
CA ARG A 29 -17.46 -11.89 -1.86
C ARG A 29 -17.31 -13.02 -2.85
N SER A 30 -16.96 -12.72 -4.10
CA SER A 30 -16.69 -13.77 -5.07
C SER A 30 -15.45 -14.58 -4.68
N THR A 31 -15.46 -15.88 -4.97
CA THR A 31 -14.30 -16.77 -4.80
C THR A 31 -13.07 -16.21 -5.51
N SER A 32 -13.25 -15.62 -6.70
CA SER A 32 -12.18 -14.96 -7.45
C SER A 32 -11.52 -13.83 -6.64
N MET A 33 -12.33 -12.98 -5.99
CA MET A 33 -11.80 -11.90 -5.17
C MET A 33 -11.05 -12.42 -3.93
N ILE A 34 -11.56 -13.46 -3.26
CA ILE A 34 -10.85 -14.11 -2.16
C ILE A 34 -9.50 -14.64 -2.65
N CYS A 35 -9.47 -15.36 -3.77
CA CYS A 35 -8.22 -15.86 -4.37
C CYS A 35 -7.23 -14.72 -4.69
N THR A 36 -7.70 -13.58 -5.20
CA THR A 36 -6.83 -12.41 -5.45
C THR A 36 -6.20 -11.87 -4.17
N VAL A 37 -6.97 -11.77 -3.08
CA VAL A 37 -6.44 -11.37 -1.77
C VAL A 37 -5.37 -12.35 -1.28
N LEU A 38 -5.63 -13.64 -1.40
CA LEU A 38 -4.69 -14.68 -0.97
C LEU A 38 -3.42 -14.69 -1.82
N LYS A 39 -3.51 -14.43 -3.13
CA LYS A 39 -2.33 -14.27 -4.00
C LYS A 39 -1.45 -13.08 -3.59
N GLN A 40 -2.05 -12.02 -3.05
CA GLN A 40 -1.37 -10.81 -2.61
C GLN A 40 -1.03 -10.82 -1.11
N LYS A 41 -1.12 -11.97 -0.43
CA LYS A 41 -1.04 -12.06 1.03
C LYS A 41 0.23 -11.45 1.62
N GLU A 42 1.39 -11.69 1.02
CA GLU A 42 2.68 -11.21 1.52
C GLU A 42 2.73 -9.69 1.52
N SER A 43 2.28 -9.09 0.42
CA SER A 43 2.26 -7.65 0.28
C SER A 43 1.17 -7.00 1.15
N ILE A 44 0.03 -7.66 1.37
CA ILE A 44 -1.02 -7.17 2.26
C ILE A 44 -0.55 -7.19 3.73
N LYS A 45 0.30 -8.15 4.11
CA LYS A 45 0.92 -8.23 5.43
C LYS A 45 2.00 -7.17 5.63
N SER A 46 2.82 -6.89 4.62
CA SER A 46 3.89 -5.89 4.72
C SER A 46 3.39 -4.45 4.75
N VAL A 47 2.25 -4.17 4.10
CA VAL A 47 1.70 -2.81 4.00
C VAL A 47 1.24 -2.31 5.36
N THR A 48 1.87 -1.25 5.87
CA THR A 48 1.38 -0.49 7.02
C THR A 48 0.66 0.76 6.51
N PRO A 49 -0.68 0.85 6.61
CA PRO A 49 -1.39 2.05 6.19
C PRO A 49 -0.96 3.26 7.01
N ALA A 50 -0.79 4.41 6.35
CA ALA A 50 -0.68 5.67 7.06
C ALA A 50 -1.95 5.93 7.89
N LYS A 51 -1.81 6.62 9.03
CA LYS A 51 -2.93 6.91 9.94
C LYS A 51 -4.10 7.52 9.14
N GLY A 52 -5.26 6.88 9.19
CA GLY A 52 -6.49 7.31 8.52
C GLY A 52 -6.75 6.70 7.13
N LEU A 53 -5.82 5.94 6.54
CA LEU A 53 -6.05 5.25 5.27
C LEU A 53 -6.54 3.81 5.48
N THR A 54 -7.85 3.59 5.33
CA THR A 54 -8.47 2.26 5.48
C THR A 54 -8.57 1.48 4.16
N ILE A 55 -8.45 2.18 3.03
CA ILE A 55 -8.63 1.60 1.69
C ILE A 55 -7.34 1.69 0.90
N ILE A 56 -6.83 0.53 0.48
CA ILE A 56 -5.68 0.43 -0.41
C ILE A 56 -6.12 -0.31 -1.67
N SER A 57 -6.35 0.47 -2.72
CA SER A 57 -6.87 0.01 -4.02
C SER A 57 -5.78 -0.57 -4.91
N LYS A 58 -4.59 0.05 -4.91
CA LYS A 58 -3.38 -0.46 -5.53
C LYS A 58 -2.38 -0.77 -4.43
N LEU A 59 -1.83 -1.97 -4.47
CA LEU A 59 -0.82 -2.40 -3.54
C LEU A 59 0.38 -1.46 -3.65
N ARG A 60 0.79 -0.84 -2.53
CA ARG A 60 2.03 -0.08 -2.48
C ARG A 60 3.17 -1.07 -2.70
N THR A 61 3.99 -0.83 -3.73
CA THR A 61 5.22 -1.61 -3.90
C THR A 61 6.29 -1.05 -2.99
N SER A 62 7.34 -1.83 -2.72
CA SER A 62 8.55 -1.35 -2.04
C SER A 62 9.12 -0.09 -2.69
N LEU A 63 8.92 0.07 -4.00
CA LEU A 63 9.28 1.28 -4.75
C LEU A 63 8.53 2.53 -4.26
N HIS A 64 7.24 2.41 -3.98
CA HIS A 64 6.44 3.51 -3.42
C HIS A 64 6.92 3.84 -2.01
N GLU A 65 7.20 2.83 -1.19
CA GLU A 65 7.71 3.03 0.17
C GLU A 65 9.08 3.71 0.17
N ASN A 66 9.99 3.29 -0.72
CA ASN A 66 11.31 3.91 -0.88
C ASN A 66 11.20 5.35 -1.37
N MET A 67 10.31 5.62 -2.33
CA MET A 67 10.02 6.98 -2.79
C MET A 67 9.50 7.85 -1.66
N GLU A 68 8.56 7.36 -0.85
CA GLU A 68 8.00 8.11 0.28
C GLU A 68 9.04 8.43 1.36
N LYS A 69 9.94 7.48 1.68
CA LYS A 69 11.04 7.71 2.63
C LYS A 69 11.97 8.82 2.14
N LEU A 70 12.39 8.79 0.88
CA LEU A 70 13.24 9.82 0.28
C LEU A 70 12.53 11.17 0.22
N LEU A 71 11.23 11.17 -0.14
CA LEU A 71 10.43 12.38 -0.17
C LEU A 71 10.31 13.01 1.23
N MET A 72 10.12 12.21 2.28
CA MET A 72 10.03 12.69 3.65
C MET A 72 11.33 13.35 4.13
N VAL A 73 12.50 12.78 3.80
CA VAL A 73 13.80 13.40 4.11
C VAL A 73 13.89 14.78 3.45
N TRP A 74 13.60 14.85 2.16
CA TRP A 74 13.63 16.11 1.41
C TRP A 74 12.63 17.15 1.93
N VAL A 75 11.40 16.74 2.26
CA VAL A 75 10.38 17.64 2.85
C VAL A 75 10.87 18.19 4.19
N THR A 76 11.47 17.34 5.03
CA THR A 76 11.97 17.75 6.34
C THR A 76 13.11 18.77 6.21
N GLU A 77 14.06 18.52 5.32
CA GLU A 77 15.16 19.47 5.02
C GLU A 77 14.62 20.82 4.55
N LYS A 78 13.61 20.80 3.68
CA LYS A 78 13.00 22.02 3.14
C LYS A 78 12.20 22.80 4.19
N GLN A 79 11.48 22.11 5.05
CA GLN A 79 10.78 22.74 6.17
C GLN A 79 11.76 23.38 7.18
N LEU A 80 12.91 22.74 7.44
CA LEU A 80 13.96 23.31 8.29
C LEU A 80 14.58 24.58 7.72
N GLN A 81 14.63 24.70 6.39
CA GLN A 81 15.08 25.91 5.68
C GLN A 81 14.04 27.03 5.68
N GLY A 82 12.81 26.77 6.15
CA GLY A 82 11.71 27.73 6.13
C GLY A 82 11.00 27.85 4.77
N ASP A 83 11.25 26.91 3.85
CA ASP A 83 10.62 26.93 2.52
C ASP A 83 9.13 26.59 2.61
N THR A 84 8.30 27.33 1.88
CA THR A 84 6.88 27.01 1.73
C THR A 84 6.71 25.90 0.69
N LEU A 85 6.45 24.68 1.17
CA LEU A 85 6.16 23.55 0.30
C LEU A 85 4.66 23.49 -0.01
N THR A 86 4.31 23.67 -1.28
CA THR A 86 2.94 23.42 -1.76
C THR A 86 2.79 21.98 -2.20
N GLN A 87 1.54 21.50 -2.26
CA GLN A 87 1.22 20.15 -2.74
C GLN A 87 1.80 19.89 -4.15
N THR A 88 1.80 20.90 -5.02
CA THR A 88 2.35 20.79 -6.37
C THR A 88 3.83 20.45 -6.35
N ILE A 89 4.62 21.20 -5.57
CA ILE A 89 6.06 21.02 -5.45
C ILE A 89 6.37 19.62 -4.88
N ILE A 90 5.66 19.21 -3.83
CA ILE A 90 5.83 17.89 -3.21
C ILE A 90 5.50 16.78 -4.24
N SER A 91 4.43 16.96 -5.01
CA SER A 91 3.99 15.98 -6.02
C SER A 91 4.97 15.86 -7.19
N GLU A 92 5.56 16.96 -7.64
CA GLU A 92 6.62 16.96 -8.66
C GLU A 92 7.86 16.25 -8.16
N LYS A 93 8.30 16.55 -6.93
CA LYS A 93 9.45 15.88 -6.33
C LYS A 93 9.22 14.38 -6.16
N ALA A 94 8.01 13.97 -5.76
CA ALA A 94 7.63 12.57 -5.64
C ALA A 94 7.74 11.84 -6.99
N ARG A 95 7.28 12.45 -8.09
CA ARG A 95 7.39 11.88 -9.44
C ARG A 95 8.84 11.73 -9.89
N ALA A 96 9.68 12.73 -9.62
CA ALA A 96 11.10 12.68 -9.95
C ALA A 96 11.80 11.50 -9.23
N ILE A 97 11.63 11.41 -7.90
CA ILE A 97 12.20 10.31 -7.11
C ILE A 97 11.70 8.95 -7.60
N TYR A 98 10.41 8.82 -7.90
CA TYR A 98 9.84 7.57 -8.42
C TYR A 98 10.44 7.17 -9.77
N GLY A 99 10.64 8.14 -10.68
CA GLY A 99 11.28 7.91 -11.97
C GLY A 99 12.73 7.45 -11.82
N ASP A 100 13.49 8.08 -10.93
CA ASP A 100 14.88 7.69 -10.65
C ASP A 100 14.97 6.26 -10.11
N LEU A 101 14.08 5.88 -9.19
CA LEU A 101 14.03 4.54 -8.63
C LEU A 101 13.61 3.48 -9.66
N LEU A 102 12.73 3.81 -10.60
CA LEU A 102 12.38 2.92 -11.72
C LEU A 102 13.60 2.61 -12.59
N ASN A 103 14.41 3.62 -12.90
CA ASN A 103 15.61 3.46 -13.73
C ASN A 103 16.74 2.67 -13.02
N GLN A 104 16.69 2.56 -11.69
CA GLN A 104 17.66 1.80 -10.89
C GLN A 104 17.25 0.35 -10.66
N THR A 105 16.01 -0.03 -11.00
CA THR A 105 15.53 -1.41 -10.89
C THR A 105 15.74 -2.11 -12.24
N PRO A 106 16.62 -3.12 -12.35
CA PRO A 106 16.90 -3.80 -13.62
C PRO A 106 15.72 -4.63 -14.14
#